data_AF-A0A660SAF7-F1
#
_entry.id   AF-A0A660SAF7-F1
#
_cell.length_a   1.000
_cell.length_b   1.000
_cell.length_c   1.000
_cell.angle_alpha   90.00
_cell.angle_beta   90.00
_cell.angle_gamma   90.00
#
_symmetry.space_group_name_H-M   'P 1'
#
loop_
_entity.id
_entity.type
_entity.pdbx_description
1 polymer ?
#
loop_
_entity_poly.entity_id
_entity_poly.type
_entity_poly.pdbx_seq_one_letter_code
_entity_poly.pdbx_strand_id
1 'polypeptide(L)'
;WNNTCLACRIFGSQWFASRIYFKDAYLLNEGNFYKTEIRDGVAIDRDTGTAKSKMKYDYEVVPPGVKFKFEIILENMQDWEVGLICLVLKLWKEGQIGIGGKTSVGLGWGSLDKIRIEKIDLNKLVDFIFDPSKKDVLNFEDLLNVFKTKLEDQKNAQIQT
;
A
#
# COMPACT_ATOMS: atom_id res chain seq x y z
N TRP A 1 -19.80 -11.14 -10.75
CA TRP A 1 -18.97 -10.02 -11.23
C TRP A 1 -19.74 -8.71 -11.34
N ASN A 2 -20.87 -8.63 -12.06
CA ASN A 2 -21.60 -7.37 -12.23
C ASN A 2 -22.32 -6.87 -10.96
N ASN A 3 -22.63 -7.77 -10.01
CA ASN A 3 -23.26 -7.44 -8.72
C ASN A 3 -22.26 -7.42 -7.55
N THR A 4 -20.95 -7.32 -7.82
CA THR A 4 -19.90 -7.29 -6.78
C THR A 4 -19.23 -5.93 -6.75
N CYS A 5 -18.96 -5.39 -5.56
CA CYS A 5 -18.32 -4.09 -5.44
C CYS A 5 -16.88 -4.12 -5.98
N LEU A 6 -16.35 -2.94 -6.31
CA LEU A 6 -15.01 -2.79 -6.89
C LEU A 6 -13.92 -3.34 -5.96
N ALA A 7 -14.04 -3.12 -4.65
CA ALA A 7 -13.09 -3.62 -3.67
C ALA A 7 -13.01 -5.16 -3.70
N CYS A 8 -14.15 -5.87 -3.72
CA CYS A 8 -14.16 -7.32 -3.87
C CYS A 8 -13.48 -7.76 -5.17
N ARG A 9 -13.74 -7.08 -6.29
CA ARG A 9 -13.15 -7.41 -7.61
C ARG A 9 -11.62 -7.22 -7.69
N ILE A 10 -11.06 -6.40 -6.81
CA ILE A 10 -9.61 -6.13 -6.74
C ILE A 10 -8.97 -7.04 -5.68
N PHE A 11 -9.46 -6.96 -4.44
CA PHE A 11 -8.89 -7.61 -3.26
C PHE A 11 -9.40 -9.03 -3.00
N GLY A 12 -10.35 -9.51 -3.80
CA GLY A 12 -10.95 -10.83 -3.67
C GLY A 12 -12.16 -10.86 -2.73
N SER A 13 -12.81 -12.03 -2.68
CA SER A 13 -13.90 -12.33 -1.76
C SER A 13 -13.92 -13.82 -1.44
N GLN A 14 -14.86 -14.27 -0.59
CA GLN A 14 -15.06 -15.71 -0.34
C GLN A 14 -15.41 -16.52 -1.59
N TRP A 15 -15.85 -15.86 -2.66
CA TRP A 15 -16.36 -16.51 -3.88
C TRP A 15 -15.38 -16.49 -5.05
N PHE A 16 -14.33 -15.67 -5.01
CA PHE A 16 -13.34 -15.56 -6.10
C PHE A 16 -12.04 -14.91 -5.62
N ALA A 17 -10.94 -15.26 -6.28
CA ALA A 17 -9.59 -14.81 -5.94
C ALA A 17 -9.37 -13.31 -6.18
N SER A 18 -8.42 -12.72 -5.47
CA SER A 18 -7.93 -11.36 -5.72
C SER A 18 -7.19 -11.29 -7.05
N ARG A 19 -7.04 -10.08 -7.59
CA ARG A 19 -6.12 -9.77 -8.69
C ARG A 19 -4.91 -8.94 -8.23
N ILE A 20 -4.86 -8.61 -6.94
CA ILE A 20 -3.75 -7.92 -6.28
C ILE A 20 -3.10 -8.87 -5.27
N TYR A 21 -1.77 -8.88 -5.28
CA TYR A 21 -0.96 -9.68 -4.36
C TYR A 21 0.12 -8.79 -3.75
N PHE A 22 0.25 -8.84 -2.43
CA PHE A 22 1.29 -8.13 -1.69
C PHE A 22 2.36 -9.12 -1.30
N LYS A 23 3.62 -8.84 -1.64
CA LYS A 23 4.75 -9.60 -1.11
C LYS A 23 5.10 -9.11 0.28
N ASP A 24 5.67 -10.02 1.07
CA ASP A 24 6.27 -9.64 2.34
C ASP A 24 7.32 -8.54 2.13
N ALA A 25 7.25 -7.51 2.96
CA ALA A 25 8.14 -6.37 2.87
C ALA A 25 9.43 -6.68 3.63
N TYR A 26 10.46 -7.13 2.93
CA TYR A 26 11.75 -7.49 3.53
C TYR A 26 12.61 -6.24 3.79
N LEU A 27 13.37 -6.27 4.89
CA LEU A 27 14.33 -5.24 5.23
C LEU A 27 15.35 -5.06 4.09
N LEU A 28 15.59 -3.81 3.67
CA LEU A 28 16.69 -3.49 2.77
C LEU A 28 17.99 -3.45 3.60
N ASN A 29 18.66 -4.60 3.68
CA ASN A 29 19.88 -4.78 4.46
C ASN A 29 21.00 -3.81 4.02
N GLU A 30 21.32 -2.84 4.86
CA GLU A 30 22.62 -2.14 4.84
C GLU A 30 23.45 -2.60 6.06
N GLY A 31 23.94 -3.84 6.03
CA GLY A 31 25.04 -4.33 6.89
C GLY A 31 24.85 -4.31 8.42
N ASN A 32 23.75 -3.76 8.92
CA ASN A 32 23.50 -3.56 10.34
C ASN A 32 22.27 -4.38 10.77
N PHE A 33 22.42 -5.13 11.86
CA PHE A 33 21.29 -5.60 12.63
C PHE A 33 20.55 -4.37 13.16
N TYR A 34 19.44 -3.98 12.52
CA TYR A 34 18.58 -2.95 13.09
C TYR A 34 17.98 -3.53 14.37
N LYS A 35 18.41 -3.00 15.50
CA LYS A 35 17.77 -3.27 16.78
C LYS A 35 16.43 -2.57 16.77
N THR A 36 15.39 -3.31 17.07
CA THR A 36 14.11 -2.76 17.47
C THR A 36 14.31 -1.87 18.70
N GLU A 37 13.44 -0.85 18.84
CA GLU A 37 13.40 -0.01 20.03
C GLU A 37 12.26 -0.48 20.92
N ILE A 38 12.49 -0.51 22.23
CA ILE A 38 11.40 -0.64 23.21
C ILE A 38 10.93 0.77 23.56
N ARG A 39 9.65 1.06 23.35
CA ARG A 39 9.01 2.32 23.76
C ARG A 39 8.07 2.09 24.93
N ASP A 40 8.32 2.81 26.02
CA ASP A 40 7.48 2.82 27.21
C ASP A 40 6.18 3.59 26.97
N GLY A 41 5.04 2.97 27.28
CA GLY A 41 3.74 3.65 27.37
C GLY A 41 3.22 3.70 28.80
N VAL A 42 2.66 4.85 29.20
CA VAL A 42 1.92 4.99 30.47
C VAL A 42 0.42 5.08 30.20
N ALA A 43 -0.37 4.24 30.86
CA ALA A 43 -1.83 4.40 30.85
C ALA A 43 -2.22 5.54 31.80
N ILE A 44 -2.95 6.54 31.30
CA ILE A 44 -3.53 7.61 32.11
C ILE A 44 -4.95 7.20 32.49
N ASP A 45 -5.25 7.24 33.79
CA ASP A 45 -6.60 7.05 34.29
C ASP A 45 -7.48 8.26 33.91
N ARG A 46 -8.61 8.01 33.25
CA ARG A 46 -9.49 9.07 32.74
C ARG A 46 -10.22 9.80 33.85
N ASP A 47 -10.42 9.17 35.01
CA ASP A 47 -11.18 9.76 36.12
C ASP A 47 -10.27 10.57 37.03
N THR A 48 -9.02 10.13 37.24
CA THR A 48 -8.07 10.79 38.14
C THR A 48 -7.04 11.65 37.44
N GLY A 49 -6.90 11.55 36.12
CA GLY A 49 -5.88 12.26 35.33
C GLY A 49 -4.44 11.87 35.68
N THR A 50 -4.25 10.85 36.52
CA THR A 50 -2.94 10.36 36.95
C THR A 50 -2.56 9.10 36.19
N ALA A 51 -1.25 8.80 36.14
CA ALA A 51 -0.80 7.52 35.60
C ALA A 51 -1.40 6.38 36.43
N LYS A 52 -2.11 5.46 35.78
CA LYS A 52 -2.69 4.29 36.43
C LYS A 52 -1.56 3.40 36.91
N SER A 53 -1.44 3.24 38.23
CA SER A 53 -0.39 2.44 38.85
C SER A 53 -0.38 1.02 38.26
N LYS A 54 0.81 0.52 37.89
CA LYS A 54 1.09 -0.82 37.32
C LYS A 54 0.60 -1.12 35.90
N MET A 55 0.28 -0.12 35.10
CA MET A 55 -0.12 -0.30 33.68
C MET A 55 0.92 0.31 32.72
N LYS A 56 2.20 -0.07 32.90
CA LYS A 56 3.23 0.14 31.87
C LYS A 56 3.05 -0.91 30.78
N TYR A 57 3.08 -0.47 29.53
CA TYR A 57 3.14 -1.38 28.39
C TYR A 57 4.33 -1.00 27.54
N ASP A 58 5.19 -1.98 27.29
CA ASP A 58 6.38 -1.84 26.47
C ASP A 58 6.03 -2.30 25.06
N TYR A 59 6.28 -1.45 24.06
CA TYR A 59 6.08 -1.81 22.65
C TYR A 59 7.43 -1.90 21.96
N GLU A 60 7.69 -3.06 21.36
CA GLU A 60 8.79 -3.21 20.42
C GLU A 60 8.40 -2.56 19.09
N VAL A 61 9.19 -1.59 18.65
CA VAL A 61 8.94 -0.81 17.45
C VAL A 61 10.14 -0.83 16.51
N VAL A 62 9.86 -0.71 15.22
CA VAL A 62 10.89 -0.46 14.22
C VAL A 62 11.28 1.03 14.31
N PRO A 63 12.56 1.38 14.51
CA PRO A 63 12.98 2.77 14.60
C PRO A 63 12.76 3.53 13.28
N PRO A 64 12.58 4.86 13.33
CA PRO A 64 12.53 5.68 12.12
C PRO A 64 13.78 5.53 11.25
N GLY A 65 13.60 5.58 9.93
CA GLY A 65 14.70 5.49 8.96
C GLY A 65 15.00 4.08 8.45
N VAL A 66 14.42 3.05 9.07
CA VAL A 66 14.47 1.68 8.55
C VAL A 66 13.67 1.58 7.24
N LYS A 67 14.24 0.92 6.23
CA LYS A 67 13.64 0.79 4.89
C LYS A 67 13.32 -0.66 4.57
N PHE A 68 12.17 -0.88 3.95
CA PHE A 68 11.73 -2.19 3.49
C PHE A 68 11.50 -2.17 1.98
N LYS A 69 11.78 -3.29 1.32
CA LYS A 69 11.40 -3.51 -0.07
C LYS A 69 9.92 -3.87 -0.11
N PHE A 70 9.11 -3.00 -0.69
CA PHE A 70 7.68 -3.23 -0.87
C PHE A 70 7.39 -3.58 -2.33
N GLU A 71 6.63 -4.66 -2.57
CA GLU A 71 6.31 -5.13 -3.92
C GLU A 71 4.85 -5.61 -3.99
N ILE A 72 4.13 -5.12 -4.99
CA ILE A 72 2.75 -5.51 -5.30
C ILE A 72 2.74 -6.12 -6.71
N ILE A 73 2.05 -7.24 -6.88
CA ILE A 73 1.75 -7.83 -8.20
C ILE A 73 0.28 -7.56 -8.51
N LEU A 74 0.02 -7.07 -9.72
CA LEU A 74 -1.32 -6.85 -10.26
C LEU A 74 -1.52 -7.77 -11.47
N GLU A 75 -2.57 -8.58 -11.45
CA GLU A 75 -2.86 -9.57 -12.48
C GLU A 75 -4.09 -9.15 -13.30
N ASN A 76 -3.94 -9.05 -14.63
CA ASN A 76 -5.04 -8.77 -15.56
C ASN A 76 -5.93 -7.59 -15.13
N MET A 77 -5.31 -6.53 -14.61
CA MET A 77 -6.00 -5.29 -14.23
C MET A 77 -6.02 -4.31 -15.40
N GLN A 78 -7.12 -3.56 -15.50
CA GLN A 78 -7.21 -2.45 -16.46
C GLN A 78 -6.39 -1.27 -15.95
N ASP A 79 -5.85 -0.44 -16.85
CA ASP A 79 -4.97 0.67 -16.48
C ASP A 79 -5.62 1.66 -15.50
N TRP A 80 -6.94 1.87 -15.58
CA TRP A 80 -7.67 2.70 -14.61
C TRP A 80 -7.78 2.04 -13.22
N GLU A 81 -7.83 0.70 -13.14
CA GLU A 81 -7.79 -0.04 -11.87
C GLU A 81 -6.41 0.10 -11.23
N VAL A 82 -5.35 0.05 -12.05
CA VAL A 82 -3.97 0.31 -11.60
C VAL A 82 -3.82 1.77 -11.14
N GLY A 83 -4.43 2.73 -11.86
CA GLY A 83 -4.47 4.13 -11.47
C GLY A 83 -5.17 4.38 -10.13
N LEU A 84 -6.23 3.64 -9.82
CA LEU A 84 -6.85 3.66 -8.49
C LEU A 84 -5.86 3.21 -7.40
N ILE A 85 -5.09 2.15 -7.64
CA ILE A 85 -4.04 1.71 -6.70
C ILE A 85 -2.95 2.79 -6.57
N CYS A 86 -2.53 3.39 -7.69
CA CYS A 86 -1.56 4.49 -7.69
C CYS A 86 -2.03 5.68 -6.85
N LEU A 87 -3.33 5.98 -6.83
CA LEU A 87 -3.86 7.05 -5.98
C LEU A 87 -3.63 6.77 -4.49
N VAL A 88 -3.85 5.53 -4.05
CA VAL A 88 -3.55 5.12 -2.66
C VAL A 88 -2.05 5.19 -2.38
N LEU A 89 -1.22 4.71 -3.30
CA LEU A 89 0.23 4.78 -3.18
C LEU A 89 0.76 6.23 -3.15
N LYS A 90 0.09 7.16 -3.84
CA LYS A 90 0.42 8.59 -3.79
C LYS A 90 0.20 9.18 -2.40
N LEU A 91 -0.94 8.88 -1.77
CA LEU A 91 -1.22 9.31 -0.39
C LEU A 91 -0.19 8.75 0.59
N TRP A 92 0.19 7.48 0.43
CA TRP A 92 1.23 6.89 1.27
C TRP A 92 2.62 7.48 1.01
N LYS A 93 2.98 7.73 -0.26
CA LYS A 93 4.21 8.46 -0.64
C LYS A 93 4.28 9.84 0.02
N GLU A 94 3.15 10.54 0.13
CA GLU A 94 3.03 11.84 0.80
C GLU A 94 2.98 11.75 2.33
N GLY A 95 3.10 10.54 2.91
CA GLY A 95 3.10 10.32 4.36
C GLY A 95 1.72 10.47 5.01
N GLN A 96 0.64 10.43 4.24
CA GLN A 96 -0.73 10.63 4.73
C GLN A 96 -1.43 9.33 5.18
N ILE A 97 -0.77 8.19 5.02
CA ILE A 97 -1.29 6.88 5.41
C ILE A 97 -0.38 6.27 6.48
N GLY A 98 -0.94 5.99 7.65
CA GLY A 98 -0.30 5.15 8.66
C GLY A 98 -0.66 3.68 8.45
N ILE A 99 0.29 2.79 8.70
CA ILE A 99 0.15 1.34 8.55
C ILE A 99 0.21 0.66 9.90
N GLY A 100 -0.67 -0.32 10.10
CA GLY A 100 -0.73 -1.12 11.32
C GLY A 100 -1.46 -0.41 12.45
N GLY A 101 -1.12 -0.78 13.69
CA GLY A 101 -1.77 -0.25 14.89
C GLY A 101 -1.15 1.05 15.39
N LYS A 102 -1.85 1.71 16.32
CA LYS A 102 -1.32 2.85 17.11
C LYS A 102 -0.88 4.07 16.29
N THR A 103 -1.46 4.24 15.11
CA THR A 103 -1.27 5.44 14.26
C THR A 103 -1.69 6.73 14.96
N SER A 104 -2.72 6.67 15.82
CA SER A 104 -3.18 7.81 16.64
C SER A 104 -2.18 8.27 17.71
N VAL A 105 -1.18 7.46 18.04
CA VAL A 105 -0.12 7.79 19.02
C VAL A 105 1.25 7.88 18.35
N GLY A 106 1.28 8.09 17.03
CA GLY A 106 2.50 8.38 16.28
C GLY A 106 3.29 7.18 15.77
N LEU A 107 2.76 5.95 15.89
CA LEU A 107 3.39 4.74 15.31
C LEU A 107 2.86 4.45 13.89
N GLY A 108 3.56 3.62 13.13
CA GLY A 108 3.09 3.15 11.82
C GLY A 108 3.14 4.19 10.69
N TRP A 109 3.63 5.40 10.95
CA TRP A 109 3.82 6.44 9.95
C TRP A 109 5.12 6.24 9.18
N GLY A 110 5.05 6.40 7.86
CA GLY A 110 6.18 6.30 6.94
C GLY A 110 5.76 6.67 5.54
N SER A 111 6.70 6.68 4.60
CA SER A 111 6.45 7.02 3.20
C SER A 111 7.07 6.01 2.24
N LEU A 112 6.50 5.94 1.05
CA LEU A 112 7.10 5.24 -0.08
C LEU A 112 8.15 6.11 -0.77
N ASP A 113 9.30 5.52 -1.07
CA ASP A 113 10.33 6.13 -1.89
C ASP A 113 10.55 5.30 -3.18
N LYS A 114 10.96 5.96 -4.27
CA LYS A 114 11.34 5.32 -5.55
C LYS A 114 10.32 4.31 -6.11
N ILE A 115 9.06 4.72 -6.25
CA ILE A 115 8.02 3.89 -6.87
C ILE A 115 8.36 3.62 -8.34
N ARG A 116 8.42 2.35 -8.72
CA ARG A 116 8.59 1.87 -10.10
C ARG A 116 7.44 0.94 -10.45
N ILE A 117 6.80 1.19 -11.59
CA ILE A 117 5.70 0.37 -12.10
C ILE A 117 6.17 -0.28 -13.40
N GLU A 118 6.00 -1.60 -13.47
CA GLU A 118 6.42 -2.40 -14.62
C GLU A 118 5.26 -3.29 -15.08
N LYS A 119 5.10 -3.43 -16.38
CA LYS A 119 4.07 -4.24 -17.02
C LYS A 119 4.70 -5.27 -17.95
N ILE A 120 4.09 -6.45 -17.98
CA ILE A 120 4.42 -7.52 -18.92
C ILE A 120 3.11 -7.93 -19.58
N ASP A 121 3.05 -7.78 -20.90
CA ASP A 121 1.94 -8.27 -21.71
C ASP A 121 2.24 -9.70 -22.23
N LEU A 122 1.19 -10.42 -22.62
CA LEU A 122 1.31 -11.79 -23.18
C LEU A 122 2.35 -11.90 -24.30
N ASN A 123 2.43 -10.88 -25.16
CA ASN A 123 3.34 -10.84 -26.30
C ASN A 123 4.83 -10.81 -25.89
N LYS A 124 5.13 -10.40 -24.65
CA LYS A 124 6.50 -10.31 -24.08
C LYS A 124 6.74 -11.35 -22.99
N LEU A 125 5.77 -12.22 -22.70
CA LEU A 125 5.84 -13.17 -21.60
C LEU A 125 6.99 -14.17 -21.77
N VAL A 126 7.14 -14.74 -22.97
CA VAL A 126 8.21 -15.70 -23.28
C VAL A 126 9.58 -15.02 -23.11
N ASP A 127 9.75 -13.83 -23.69
CA ASP A 127 10.98 -13.06 -23.57
C ASP A 127 11.31 -12.72 -22.11
N PHE A 128 10.30 -12.35 -21.31
CA PHE A 128 10.46 -12.05 -19.89
C PHE A 128 10.92 -13.27 -19.07
N ILE A 129 10.44 -14.47 -19.40
CA ILE A 129 10.84 -15.71 -18.70
C ILE A 129 12.34 -15.98 -18.92
N PHE A 130 12.88 -15.68 -20.11
CA PHE A 130 14.31 -15.85 -20.40
C PHE A 130 15.16 -14.67 -19.92
N ASP A 131 14.61 -13.45 -19.95
CA ASP A 131 15.27 -12.22 -19.53
C ASP A 131 14.32 -11.33 -18.71
N PRO A 132 14.44 -11.35 -17.37
CA PRO A 132 13.58 -10.56 -16.49
C PRO A 132 13.64 -9.05 -16.69
N SER A 133 14.60 -8.53 -17.46
CA SER A 133 14.70 -7.11 -17.80
C SER A 133 13.69 -6.68 -18.86
N LYS A 134 13.07 -7.62 -19.59
CA LYS A 134 12.08 -7.36 -20.65
C LYS A 134 10.71 -7.00 -20.09
N LYS A 135 10.61 -5.79 -19.54
CA LYS A 135 9.38 -5.23 -19.00
C LYS A 135 9.17 -3.81 -19.51
N ASP A 136 7.90 -3.43 -19.65
CA ASP A 136 7.53 -2.06 -19.97
C ASP A 136 7.44 -1.25 -18.69
N VAL A 137 8.15 -0.13 -18.63
CA VAL A 137 8.07 0.80 -17.51
C VAL A 137 6.90 1.73 -17.75
N LEU A 138 5.96 1.75 -16.81
CA LEU A 138 4.80 2.65 -16.86
C LEU A 138 5.08 3.91 -16.03
N ASN A 139 4.56 5.03 -16.51
CA ASN A 139 4.62 6.29 -15.79
C ASN A 139 3.52 6.35 -14.73
N PHE A 140 3.90 6.76 -13.51
CA PHE A 140 2.99 6.85 -12.37
C PHE A 140 1.88 7.90 -12.57
N GLU A 141 2.22 9.08 -13.11
CA GLU A 141 1.26 10.17 -13.33
C GLU A 141 0.30 9.87 -14.48
N ASP A 142 0.75 9.17 -15.52
CA ASP A 142 -0.12 8.74 -16.62
C ASP A 142 -1.24 7.81 -16.12
N LEU A 143 -0.91 6.86 -15.24
CA LEU A 143 -1.90 5.97 -14.62
C LEU A 143 -2.90 6.72 -13.73
N LEU A 144 -2.44 7.73 -12.98
CA LEU A 144 -3.32 8.60 -12.21
C LEU A 144 -4.27 9.38 -13.11
N ASN A 145 -3.78 9.90 -14.24
CA ASN A 145 -4.60 10.62 -15.21
C ASN A 145 -5.65 9.71 -15.85
N VAL A 146 -5.28 8.48 -16.22
CA VAL A 146 -6.24 7.48 -16.74
C VAL A 146 -7.37 7.21 -15.74
N PHE A 147 -7.04 7.07 -14.45
CA PHE A 147 -8.06 6.91 -13.41
C PHE A 147 -8.91 8.17 -13.23
N LYS A 148 -8.32 9.35 -13.27
CA LYS A 148 -9.05 10.62 -13.19
C LYS A 148 -10.07 10.76 -14.31
N THR A 149 -9.69 10.49 -15.56
CA THR A 149 -10.61 10.50 -16.70
C THR A 149 -11.75 9.49 -16.50
N LYS A 150 -11.43 8.27 -16.03
CA LYS A 150 -12.46 7.26 -15.73
C LYS A 150 -13.47 7.73 -14.69
N LEU A 151 -13.04 8.45 -13.65
CA LEU A 151 -13.92 9.03 -12.64
C LEU A 151 -14.82 10.14 -13.20
N GLU A 152 -14.26 11.00 -14.06
CA GLU A 152 -15.02 12.07 -14.73
C GLU A 152 -16.12 11.49 -15.62
N ASP A 153 -15.80 10.46 -16.41
CA ASP A 153 -16.78 9.76 -17.26
C ASP A 153 -17.94 9.17 -16.43
N GLN A 154 -17.65 8.56 -15.28
CA GLN A 154 -18.69 7.99 -14.41
C GLN A 154 -19.58 9.06 -13.78
N LYS A 155 -19.02 10.22 -13.39
CA LYS A 155 -19.82 11.34 -12.89
C LYS A 155 -20.74 11.89 -13.96
N ASN A 156 -20.24 12.07 -15.17
CA ASN A 156 -21.03 12.57 -16.29
C ASN A 156 -22.19 11.62 -16.65
N ALA A 157 -21.95 10.30 -16.60
CA ALA A 157 -22.98 9.29 -16.85
C ALA A 157 -24.08 9.28 -15.78
N GLN A 158 -23.78 9.64 -14.52
CA GLN A 158 -24.77 9.72 -13.43
C GLN A 158 -25.59 11.01 -13.45
N ILE A 159 -25.10 12.09 -14.07
CA ILE A 159 -25.82 13.37 -14.18
C ILE A 159 -26.84 13.34 -15.35
N GLN A 160 -26.66 12.42 -16.31
CA GLN A 160 -27.54 12.27 -17.49
C GLN A 160 -28.72 11.29 -17.28
N THR A 161 -28.86 10.71 -16.09
CA THR A 161 -29.97 9.82 -15.67
C THR A 161 -30.78 10.46 -14.56
#